data_AF-K3X1D8-F1
#
_entry.id   AF-K3X1D8-F1
#
_cell.length_a   1.000
_cell.length_b   1.000
_cell.length_c   1.000
_cell.angle_alpha   90.00
_cell.angle_beta   90.00
_cell.angle_gamma   90.00
#
_symmetry.space_group_name_H-M   'P 1'
#
loop_
_entity.id
_entity.type
_entity.pdbx_description
1 polymer ?
#
loop_
_entity_poly.entity_id
_entity_poly.type
_entity_poly.pdbx_seq_one_letter_code
_entity_poly.pdbx_strand_id
1 'polypeptide(L)'
;MSGCDKSSQGGGLCRAHGGGKKCRISGCTKGTQRLGLCYLHGGIRRCITEGCKKKDRGNGYCISHGGGRRCEVSGCDRSVRKGNRCQTHQTTGDESPFHITRGQGLAFS
;
A
#
# COMPACT_ATOMS: atom_id res chain seq x y z
N MET A 1 18.90 21.83 -5.35
CA MET A 1 18.85 20.37 -5.10
C MET A 1 18.78 19.66 -6.46
N SER A 2 19.90 19.58 -7.15
CA SER A 2 20.04 18.96 -8.47
C SER A 2 20.45 17.49 -8.29
N GLY A 3 19.90 16.57 -9.10
CA GLY A 3 20.27 15.15 -9.06
C GLY A 3 19.39 14.27 -8.17
N CYS A 4 18.06 14.39 -8.26
CA CYS A 4 17.16 13.42 -7.64
C CYS A 4 16.56 12.50 -8.71
N ASP A 5 16.85 11.20 -8.64
CA ASP A 5 16.33 10.19 -9.59
C ASP A 5 14.88 9.75 -9.30
N LYS A 6 14.27 10.28 -8.24
CA LYS A 6 12.88 9.96 -7.91
C LYS A 6 11.95 10.73 -8.83
N SER A 7 10.94 10.04 -9.35
CA SER A 7 9.95 10.61 -10.25
C SER A 7 9.26 11.85 -9.65
N SER A 8 9.02 12.83 -10.53
CA SER A 8 8.23 14.02 -10.21
C SER A 8 6.81 13.62 -9.77
N GLN A 9 6.28 14.30 -8.76
CA GLN A 9 4.91 14.17 -8.28
C GLN A 9 4.09 15.42 -8.60
N GLY A 10 4.58 16.26 -9.51
CA GLY A 10 4.04 17.57 -9.87
C GLY A 10 5.02 18.70 -9.52
N GLY A 11 5.10 19.71 -10.40
CA GLY A 11 6.03 20.84 -10.24
C GLY A 11 7.50 20.49 -10.45
N GLY A 12 7.79 19.40 -11.18
CA GLY A 12 9.17 18.95 -11.46
C GLY A 12 9.90 18.30 -10.28
N LEU A 13 9.25 18.15 -9.12
CA LEU A 13 9.88 17.71 -7.88
C LEU A 13 9.28 16.39 -7.39
N CYS A 14 10.10 15.56 -6.75
CA CYS A 14 9.62 14.35 -6.09
C CYS A 14 8.97 14.70 -4.73
N ARG A 15 8.27 13.74 -4.12
CA ARG A 15 7.55 13.95 -2.84
C ARG A 15 8.44 14.48 -1.72
N ALA A 16 9.66 13.97 -1.59
CA ALA A 16 10.61 14.37 -0.55
C ALA A 16 11.13 15.79 -0.77
N HIS A 17 11.22 16.23 -2.03
CA HIS A 17 11.68 17.55 -2.43
C HIS A 17 10.52 18.52 -2.69
N GLY A 18 9.38 18.36 -1.99
CA GLY A 18 8.28 19.31 -2.05
C GLY A 18 7.22 19.02 -3.13
N GLY A 19 7.45 18.05 -4.02
CA GLY A 19 6.51 17.64 -5.06
C GLY A 19 5.15 17.19 -4.53
N GLY A 20 4.14 17.33 -5.40
CA GLY A 20 2.76 16.97 -5.13
C GLY A 20 1.97 18.01 -4.34
N LYS A 21 0.65 18.02 -4.57
CA LYS A 21 -0.28 18.97 -3.94
C LYS A 21 -0.35 18.75 -2.41
N LYS A 22 -0.37 19.84 -1.65
CA LYS A 22 -0.52 19.82 -0.19
C LYS A 22 -1.99 19.90 0.20
N CYS A 23 -2.27 19.56 1.45
CA CYS A 23 -3.58 19.73 2.06
C CYS A 23 -4.00 21.20 2.01
N ARG A 24 -5.25 21.48 1.66
CA ARG A 24 -5.81 22.83 1.58
C ARG A 24 -6.07 23.51 2.93
N ILE A 25 -5.87 22.79 4.04
CA ILE A 25 -6.06 23.33 5.38
C ILE A 25 -4.84 24.19 5.72
N SER A 26 -5.08 25.44 6.10
CA SER A 26 -4.04 26.40 6.45
C SER A 26 -3.07 25.82 7.49
N GLY A 27 -1.77 25.96 7.23
CA GLY A 27 -0.71 25.41 8.09
C GLY A 27 -0.45 23.91 7.95
N CYS A 28 -1.20 23.16 7.15
CA CYS A 28 -0.98 21.73 6.97
C CYS A 28 0.04 21.43 5.85
N THR A 29 1.15 20.79 6.19
CA THR A 29 2.19 20.41 5.22
C THR A 29 2.02 19.01 4.62
N LYS A 30 1.01 18.25 5.07
CA LYS A 30 0.74 16.89 4.59
C LYS A 30 0.23 16.92 3.16
N GLY A 31 0.61 15.91 2.37
CA GLY A 31 0.12 15.75 0.99
C GLY A 31 -1.38 15.49 0.92
N THR A 32 -2.04 16.01 -0.12
CA THR A 32 -3.44 15.70 -0.40
C THR A 32 -3.61 14.23 -0.79
N GLN A 33 -4.76 13.66 -0.49
CA GLN A 33 -5.18 12.33 -0.91
C GLN A 33 -6.41 12.42 -1.82
N ARG A 34 -7.46 13.11 -1.37
CA ARG A 34 -8.68 13.37 -2.13
C ARG A 34 -9.26 14.72 -1.71
N LEU A 35 -10.03 15.37 -2.60
CA LEU A 35 -10.74 16.63 -2.30
C LEU A 35 -9.82 17.77 -1.83
N GLY A 36 -8.53 17.71 -2.18
CA GLY A 36 -7.52 18.66 -1.69
C GLY A 36 -7.14 18.48 -0.22
N LEU A 37 -7.55 17.38 0.43
CA LEU A 37 -7.37 17.15 1.86
C LEU A 37 -6.44 15.96 2.14
N CYS A 38 -5.68 16.02 3.24
CA CYS A 38 -4.85 14.91 3.70
C CYS A 38 -5.66 13.90 4.52
N TYR A 39 -5.02 12.81 4.94
CA TYR A 39 -5.70 11.73 5.68
C TYR A 39 -6.28 12.16 7.04
N LEU A 40 -5.74 13.20 7.68
CA LEU A 40 -6.27 13.74 8.93
C LEU A 40 -7.43 14.71 8.71
N HIS A 41 -7.42 15.42 7.58
CA HIS A 41 -8.39 16.48 7.30
C HIS A 41 -9.51 16.01 6.35
N GLY A 42 -9.85 14.71 6.34
CA GLY A 42 -10.99 14.19 5.56
C GLY A 42 -10.66 13.73 4.14
N GLY A 43 -9.39 13.68 3.75
CA GLY A 43 -8.94 13.11 2.47
C GLY A 43 -9.05 11.60 2.34
N ILE A 44 -9.76 10.92 3.25
CA ILE A 44 -9.96 9.47 3.26
C ILE A 44 -11.43 9.13 3.07
N ARG A 45 -11.70 8.05 2.35
CA ARG A 45 -13.02 7.44 2.28
C ARG A 45 -13.28 6.59 3.52
N ARG A 46 -14.52 6.59 3.98
CA ARG A 46 -15.01 5.72 5.06
C ARG A 46 -15.82 4.59 4.47
N CYS A 47 -15.90 3.49 5.23
CA CYS A 47 -16.79 2.40 4.90
C CYS A 47 -18.23 2.90 4.80
N ILE A 48 -18.95 2.48 3.76
CA ILE A 48 -20.35 2.87 3.51
C ILE A 48 -21.30 2.18 4.49
N THR A 49 -20.93 1.02 5.05
CA THR A 49 -21.74 0.35 6.07
C THR A 49 -22.08 1.28 7.23
N GLU A 50 -23.38 1.37 7.52
CA GLU A 50 -23.92 2.20 8.58
C GLU A 50 -23.20 1.99 9.92
N GLY A 51 -22.88 3.09 10.60
CA GLY A 51 -22.13 3.09 11.86
C GLY A 51 -20.64 2.70 11.76
N CYS A 52 -20.13 2.28 10.59
CA CYS A 52 -18.74 1.83 10.46
C CYS A 52 -17.76 3.01 10.35
N LYS A 53 -16.92 3.19 11.38
CA LYS A 53 -15.86 4.21 11.40
C LYS A 53 -14.54 3.76 10.74
N LYS A 54 -14.50 2.59 10.09
CA LYS A 54 -13.27 2.08 9.47
C LYS A 54 -13.01 2.74 8.11
N LYS A 55 -11.74 2.84 7.73
CA LYS A 55 -11.35 3.37 6.41
C LYS A 55 -11.72 2.40 5.31
N ASP A 56 -12.19 2.97 4.20
CA ASP A 56 -12.40 2.25 2.95
C ASP A 56 -11.07 1.74 2.39
N ARG A 57 -11.07 0.48 1.94
CA ARG A 57 -9.91 -0.20 1.34
C ARG A 57 -10.11 -0.53 -0.14
N GLY A 58 -11.21 -0.08 -0.74
CA GLY A 58 -11.67 -0.38 -2.08
C GLY A 58 -13.17 -0.63 -2.10
N ASN A 59 -13.83 -0.26 -3.21
CA ASN A 59 -15.25 -0.53 -3.47
C ASN A 59 -16.24 0.03 -2.44
N GLY A 60 -15.84 0.98 -1.59
CA GLY A 60 -16.74 1.60 -0.61
C GLY A 60 -16.70 0.95 0.76
N TYR A 61 -15.90 -0.09 0.96
CA TYR A 61 -15.96 -0.90 2.17
C TYR A 61 -14.61 -0.97 2.88
N CYS A 62 -14.66 -1.17 4.20
CA CYS A 62 -13.46 -1.54 4.96
C CYS A 62 -13.14 -3.03 4.78
N ILE A 63 -11.99 -3.45 5.30
CA ILE A 63 -11.52 -4.85 5.17
C ILE A 63 -12.54 -5.89 5.69
N SER A 64 -13.24 -5.57 6.78
CA SER A 64 -14.24 -6.47 7.39
C SER A 64 -15.58 -6.47 6.67
N HIS A 65 -15.87 -5.47 5.84
CA HIS A 65 -17.14 -5.36 5.12
C HIS A 65 -16.96 -5.57 3.60
N GLY A 66 -15.94 -6.32 3.18
CA GLY A 66 -15.75 -6.68 1.77
C GLY A 66 -14.72 -5.83 1.01
N GLY A 67 -14.21 -4.75 1.60
CA GLY A 67 -13.19 -3.91 0.97
C GLY A 67 -11.81 -4.55 0.88
N GLY A 68 -10.95 -3.98 0.04
CA GLY A 68 -9.62 -4.52 -0.25
C GLY A 68 -9.65 -5.66 -1.26
N ARG A 69 -8.47 -6.06 -1.73
CA ARG A 69 -8.32 -7.11 -2.75
C ARG A 69 -8.58 -8.48 -2.13
N ARG A 70 -9.27 -9.36 -2.87
CA ARG A 70 -9.56 -10.76 -2.49
C ARG A 70 -8.61 -11.70 -3.23
N CYS A 71 -8.44 -12.89 -2.68
CA CYS A 71 -7.58 -13.90 -3.26
C CYS A 71 -8.16 -14.36 -4.61
N GLU A 72 -7.31 -14.47 -5.64
CA GLU A 72 -7.73 -14.97 -6.97
C GLU A 72 -8.05 -16.46 -7.00
N VAL A 73 -7.62 -17.24 -5.99
CA VAL A 73 -7.98 -18.66 -5.90
C VAL A 73 -9.48 -18.80 -5.70
N SER A 74 -10.12 -19.54 -6.61
CA SER A 74 -11.55 -19.84 -6.59
C SER A 74 -12.01 -20.34 -5.21
N GLY A 75 -13.09 -19.74 -4.69
CA GLY A 75 -13.64 -20.08 -3.37
C GLY A 75 -12.88 -19.52 -2.17
N CYS A 76 -11.90 -18.62 -2.36
CA CYS A 76 -11.13 -18.03 -1.27
C CYS A 76 -11.48 -16.56 -1.01
N ASP A 77 -12.18 -16.27 0.09
CA ASP A 77 -12.56 -14.88 0.46
C ASP A 77 -11.49 -14.12 1.26
N ARG A 78 -10.32 -14.75 1.48
CA ARG A 78 -9.24 -14.15 2.27
C ARG A 78 -8.69 -12.92 1.57
N SER A 79 -8.43 -11.89 2.36
CA SER A 79 -7.88 -10.64 1.84
C SER A 79 -6.40 -10.79 1.44
N VAL A 80 -6.02 -10.08 0.38
CA VAL A 80 -4.66 -10.05 -0.14
C VAL A 80 -3.91 -8.86 0.44
N ARG A 81 -2.74 -9.12 1.04
CA ARG A 81 -1.84 -8.07 1.52
C ARG A 81 -0.92 -7.55 0.42
N LYS A 82 -0.41 -8.45 -0.44
CA LYS A 82 0.51 -8.18 -1.55
C LYS A 82 0.30 -9.23 -2.65
N GLY A 83 0.45 -8.83 -3.91
CA GLY A 83 0.20 -9.69 -5.07
C GLY A 83 -1.30 -9.91 -5.29
N ASN A 84 -1.68 -11.11 -5.75
CA ASN A 84 -3.08 -11.45 -6.04
C ASN A 84 -3.62 -12.61 -5.20
N ARG A 85 -2.78 -13.24 -4.37
CA ARG A 85 -3.13 -14.40 -3.55
C ARG A 85 -2.96 -14.09 -2.07
N CYS A 86 -3.80 -14.68 -1.22
CA CYS A 86 -3.72 -14.50 0.24
C CYS A 86 -2.48 -15.22 0.80
N GLN A 87 -2.10 -14.94 2.06
CA GLN A 87 -0.85 -15.47 2.63
C GLN A 87 -0.73 -17.00 2.59
N THR A 88 -1.85 -17.72 2.62
CA THR A 88 -1.86 -19.19 2.52
C THR A 88 -1.86 -19.71 1.09
N HIS A 89 -2.20 -18.86 0.12
CA HIS A 89 -2.15 -19.17 -1.32
C HIS A 89 -0.99 -18.42 -2.01
N GLN A 90 -0.12 -17.76 -1.25
CA GLN A 90 1.18 -17.30 -1.69
C GLN A 90 2.09 -18.53 -1.83
N THR A 91 1.73 -19.46 -2.70
CA THR A 91 2.67 -20.46 -3.21
C THR A 91 3.74 -19.66 -3.95
N THR A 92 4.95 -19.76 -3.42
CA THR A 92 6.17 -19.07 -3.84
C THR A 92 6.29 -19.02 -5.36
N GLY A 93 5.92 -17.89 -5.95
CA GLY A 93 6.23 -17.57 -7.33
C GLY A 93 7.68 -17.11 -7.43
N ASP A 94 8.60 -18.01 -7.12
CA ASP A 94 10.00 -17.93 -7.53
C ASP A 94 10.52 -19.36 -7.71
N GLU A 95 10.10 -20.00 -8.79
CA GLU A 95 11.02 -20.91 -9.50
C GLU A 95 12.06 -20.00 -10.17
N SER A 96 13.01 -19.47 -9.39
CA SER A 96 14.30 -19.04 -9.93
C SER A 96 15.21 -20.27 -9.90
N PRO A 97 15.75 -20.73 -11.04
CA PRO A 97 16.66 -21.88 -11.10
C PRO A 97 17.99 -21.72 -10.34
N PHE A 98 18.17 -20.66 -9.55
CA PHE A 98 19.39 -20.41 -8.80
C PHE A 98 19.08 -20.02 -7.35
N HIS A 99 18.84 -21.01 -6.49
CA HIS A 99 19.12 -20.86 -5.06
C HIS A 99 20.05 -21.98 -4.58
N ILE A 100 21.33 -21.59 -4.58
CA ILE A 100 22.49 -22.10 -3.86
C ILE A 100 22.15 -23.04 -2.70
N THR A 101 22.74 -24.24 -2.74
CA THR A 101 22.64 -25.32 -1.76
C THR A 101 23.09 -24.91 -0.36
N ARG A 102 22.42 -25.46 0.66
CA ARG A 102 22.91 -25.47 2.05
C ARG A 102 24.23 -26.24 2.11
N GLY A 103 25.29 -25.62 2.60
CA GLY A 103 26.59 -26.25 2.83
C GLY A 103 27.18 -25.84 4.18
N GLN A 104 27.00 -26.73 5.17
CA GLN A 104 27.90 -27.08 6.26
C GLN A 104 28.50 -25.97 7.17
N GLY A 105 28.20 -26.12 8.46
CA GLY A 105 28.98 -25.52 9.52
C GLY A 105 30.41 -26.07 9.53
N LEU A 106 31.33 -25.21 9.94
CA LEU A 106 32.63 -25.62 10.45
C LEU A 106 32.84 -24.93 11.79
N ALA A 107 33.11 -25.77 12.78
CA ALA A 107 33.55 -25.39 14.11
C ALA A 107 34.87 -24.62 14.03
N PHE A 108 34.99 -23.56 14.83
CA PHE A 108 36.29 -23.01 15.19
C PHE A 108 36.55 -23.38 16.64
N SER A 109 37.63 -24.14 16.83
CA SER A 109 38.26 -24.47 18.10
C SER A 109 38.78 -23.23 18.81
#